data_AF-A0A3B4V1L5-F1
#
_entry.id   AF-A0A3B4V1L5-F1
#
_cell.length_a   1.000
_cell.length_b   1.000
_cell.length_c   1.000
_cell.angle_alpha   90.00
_cell.angle_beta   90.00
_cell.angle_gamma   90.00
#
_symmetry.space_group_name_H-M   'P 1'
#
loop_
_entity.id
_entity.type
_entity.pdbx_description
1 polymer ?
#
loop_
_entity_poly.entity_id
_entity_poly.type
_entity_poly.pdbx_seq_one_letter_code
_entity_poly.pdbx_strand_id
1 'polypeptide(L)'
;MSNLKADPTMPLQYVYTNQDFVTDVRRSTDSSSGMASPPAKFDTTIQAGWADRMEKGLFRYHLGNLQTRILPGSRGYVAQLNIQRGIERRKPQEILSIQQEFSAKQFNFNKINPEEIIFEMIKDTERGTALHHSGQLQQPCRMVVLVNVSPLEFGHCLFVPDPSCCLPQVLTRFAIQVGIESVLLSSDPGFRVGFNSLGAFASVNHLHLHGYYLDHELKIESMPVKPLLPERGFYRLLDFPAGLLFYTESEELEKVARAICEVTDFLVDGNIAHNLFMTRGCPPCDHRQNEKNICSRKGVRIAVWPRISCFGAKEESSFNVALCELAGHLPFKNKKDYELTTEKDVIDIIQRYVLPDEEFHRLEQQLTRHLMGL
;
A
#
# COMPACT_ATOMS: atom_id res chain seq x y z
N MET A 1 26.48 -12.40 35.48
CA MET A 1 25.56 -11.68 34.56
C MET A 1 25.94 -12.08 33.15
N SER A 2 25.21 -13.02 32.57
CA SER A 2 25.49 -13.55 31.24
C SER A 2 25.02 -12.57 30.17
N ASN A 3 25.96 -11.98 29.44
CA ASN A 3 25.68 -11.34 28.16
C ASN A 3 25.12 -12.40 27.21
N LEU A 4 23.80 -12.44 27.06
CA LEU A 4 23.16 -13.13 25.94
C LEU A 4 23.66 -12.44 24.66
N LYS A 5 24.56 -13.11 23.93
CA LYS A 5 24.81 -12.79 22.53
C LYS A 5 23.48 -13.00 21.81
N ALA A 6 22.95 -11.93 21.20
CA ALA A 6 21.80 -12.04 20.32
C ALA A 6 22.07 -13.12 19.26
N ASP A 7 21.13 -14.03 19.07
CA ASP A 7 21.19 -15.02 18.02
C ASP A 7 21.13 -14.28 16.67
N PRO A 8 22.15 -14.38 15.79
CA PRO A 8 22.16 -13.69 14.50
C PRO A 8 21.04 -14.16 13.56
N THR A 9 20.29 -15.20 13.91
CA THR A 9 19.17 -15.73 13.12
C THR A 9 17.80 -15.19 13.52
N MET A 10 17.68 -14.50 14.66
CA MET A 10 16.40 -13.94 15.10
C MET A 10 16.21 -12.54 14.49
N PRO A 11 15.12 -12.31 13.74
CA PRO A 11 14.87 -11.00 13.16
C PRO A 11 14.68 -9.94 14.26
N LEU A 12 15.20 -8.74 14.01
CA LEU A 12 15.03 -7.59 14.91
C LEU A 12 13.55 -7.34 15.17
N GLN A 13 13.17 -7.01 16.41
CA GLN A 13 11.78 -6.67 16.76
C GLN A 13 11.59 -5.16 16.77
N TYR A 14 10.58 -4.69 16.05
CA TYR A 14 10.06 -3.32 16.10
C TYR A 14 8.76 -3.31 16.91
N VAL A 15 8.89 -3.03 18.19
CA VAL A 15 7.75 -2.90 19.11
C VAL A 15 7.26 -1.46 19.13
N TYR A 16 5.94 -1.25 19.00
CA TYR A 16 5.33 0.07 18.98
C TYR A 16 3.96 0.10 19.68
N THR A 17 3.56 1.29 20.11
CA THR A 17 2.26 1.60 20.69
C THR A 17 1.58 2.72 19.89
N ASN A 18 0.34 3.08 20.27
CA ASN A 18 -0.31 4.24 19.68
C ASN A 18 0.41 5.58 19.99
N GLN A 19 1.27 5.63 21.02
CA GLN A 19 2.05 6.83 21.37
C GLN A 19 3.17 7.11 20.37
N ASP A 20 3.59 6.10 19.59
CA ASP A 20 4.61 6.22 18.57
C ASP A 20 4.07 6.79 17.24
N PHE A 21 2.76 7.00 17.12
CA PHE A 21 2.16 7.57 15.93
C PHE A 21 2.52 9.06 15.78
N VAL A 22 2.94 9.44 14.58
CA VAL A 22 3.25 10.82 14.22
C VAL A 22 1.97 11.51 13.74
N THR A 23 1.41 12.42 14.53
CA THR A 23 0.13 13.09 14.18
C THR A 23 0.32 14.39 13.40
N ASP A 24 1.48 15.03 13.52
CA ASP A 24 1.75 16.36 12.94
C ASP A 24 2.62 16.30 11.68
N VAL A 25 2.22 15.48 10.70
CA VAL A 25 2.87 15.45 9.39
C VAL A 25 2.36 16.61 8.53
N ARG A 26 3.27 17.25 7.79
CA ARG A 26 2.96 18.28 6.78
C ARG A 26 3.77 18.03 5.53
N ARG A 27 3.21 18.36 4.36
CA ARG A 27 4.01 18.52 3.16
C ARG A 27 4.42 19.99 3.06
N SER A 28 5.72 20.27 2.93
CA SER A 28 6.20 21.63 2.70
C SER A 28 5.94 22.02 1.24
N THR A 29 5.34 23.19 1.02
CA THR A 29 5.23 23.80 -0.32
C THR A 29 6.49 24.58 -0.69
N ASP A 30 7.33 24.93 0.31
CA ASP A 30 8.52 25.74 0.14
C ASP A 30 9.78 25.00 0.63
N SER A 31 10.84 25.07 -0.16
CA SER A 31 12.20 24.64 0.20
C SER A 31 12.88 25.59 1.20
N SER A 32 12.13 26.32 2.01
CA SER A 32 12.64 27.28 2.98
C SER A 32 12.83 26.64 4.36
N SER A 33 14.04 26.10 4.56
CA SER A 33 14.87 26.22 5.78
C SER A 33 14.18 26.33 7.16
N GLY A 34 13.15 25.54 7.44
CA GLY A 34 12.81 25.14 8.81
C GLY A 34 13.65 23.92 9.16
N MET A 35 14.16 23.81 10.39
CA MET A 35 14.80 22.56 10.84
C MET A 35 13.79 21.41 10.67
N ALA A 36 14.05 20.54 9.69
CA ALA A 36 13.26 19.33 9.50
C ALA A 36 13.29 18.56 10.82
N SER A 37 12.11 18.17 11.32
CA SER A 37 12.05 17.29 12.48
C SER A 37 12.82 16.01 12.15
N PRO A 38 13.54 15.43 13.11
CA PRO A 38 14.28 14.20 12.87
C PRO A 38 13.29 13.11 12.38
N PRO A 39 13.69 12.26 11.42
CA PRO A 39 12.84 11.17 10.96
C PRO A 39 12.42 10.26 12.12
N ALA A 40 11.20 9.75 12.07
CA ALA A 40 10.70 8.82 13.07
C ALA A 40 11.58 7.57 13.14
N LYS A 41 11.56 6.89 14.30
CA LYS A 41 12.26 5.61 14.50
C LYS A 41 11.86 4.59 13.43
N PHE A 42 10.59 4.57 13.05
CA PHE A 42 10.09 3.72 11.97
C PHE A 42 10.83 3.98 10.65
N ASP A 43 10.93 5.25 10.24
CA ASP A 43 11.59 5.64 9.00
C ASP A 43 13.05 5.27 8.99
N THR A 44 13.79 5.65 10.03
CA THR A 44 15.21 5.31 10.16
C THR A 44 15.45 3.80 10.12
N THR A 45 14.55 3.00 10.72
CA THR A 45 14.68 1.53 10.74
C THR A 45 14.48 0.92 9.34
N ILE A 46 13.43 1.32 8.62
CA ILE A 46 13.17 0.85 7.25
C ILE A 46 14.30 1.29 6.32
N GLN A 47 14.67 2.56 6.34
CA GLN A 47 15.65 3.15 5.43
C GLN A 47 17.04 2.54 5.62
N ALA A 48 17.52 2.46 6.86
CA ALA A 48 18.82 1.86 7.17
C ALA A 48 18.84 0.37 6.84
N GLY A 49 17.79 -0.37 7.19
CA GLY A 49 17.69 -1.78 6.88
C GLY A 49 17.64 -2.04 5.38
N TRP A 50 16.84 -1.28 4.62
CA TRP A 50 16.80 -1.40 3.17
C TRP A 50 18.16 -1.10 2.52
N ALA A 51 18.87 -0.06 2.97
CA ALA A 51 20.19 0.31 2.47
C ALA A 51 21.25 -0.75 2.77
N ASP A 52 21.28 -1.30 3.98
CA ASP A 52 22.20 -2.39 4.38
C ASP A 52 22.00 -3.63 3.48
N ARG A 53 20.75 -4.02 3.21
CA ARG A 53 20.48 -5.16 2.32
C ARG A 53 20.85 -4.86 0.85
N MET A 54 20.80 -3.58 0.44
CA MET A 54 21.21 -3.15 -0.90
C MET A 54 22.72 -3.24 -1.05
N GLU A 55 23.47 -2.81 -0.04
CA GLU A 55 24.93 -2.94 0.02
C GLU A 55 25.38 -4.41 0.04
N LYS A 56 24.63 -5.28 0.73
CA LYS A 56 24.86 -6.74 0.73
C LYS A 56 24.49 -7.45 -0.58
N GLY A 57 23.91 -6.76 -1.55
CA GLY A 57 23.57 -7.34 -2.85
C GLY A 57 22.40 -8.33 -2.82
N LEU A 58 21.46 -8.19 -1.87
CA LEU A 58 20.28 -9.09 -1.76
C LEU A 58 19.19 -8.79 -2.80
N PHE A 59 19.33 -7.70 -3.55
CA PHE A 59 18.39 -7.29 -4.58
C PHE A 59 18.79 -7.86 -5.94
N ARG A 60 17.81 -8.08 -6.83
CA ARG A 60 18.07 -8.57 -8.19
C ARG A 60 18.82 -7.57 -9.07
N TYR A 61 18.73 -6.29 -8.73
CA TYR A 61 19.45 -5.20 -9.37
C TYR A 61 19.68 -4.09 -8.35
N HIS A 62 20.70 -3.30 -8.61
CA HIS A 62 20.97 -2.09 -7.86
C HIS A 62 20.00 -0.98 -8.26
N LEU A 63 19.25 -0.44 -7.30
CA LEU A 63 18.36 0.70 -7.55
C LEU A 63 19.14 2.00 -7.36
N GLY A 64 19.54 2.63 -8.47
CA GLY A 64 20.09 3.98 -8.47
C GLY A 64 19.01 5.06 -8.54
N ASN A 65 19.41 6.31 -8.77
CA ASN A 65 18.48 7.42 -8.97
C ASN A 65 17.56 7.16 -10.18
N LEU A 66 16.25 7.21 -9.95
CA LEU A 66 15.25 7.02 -10.99
C LEU A 66 15.02 8.32 -11.75
N GLN A 67 15.09 8.26 -13.08
CA GLN A 67 14.67 9.38 -13.93
C GLN A 67 13.18 9.60 -13.71
N THR A 68 12.83 10.78 -13.23
CA THR A 68 11.46 11.13 -12.84
C THR A 68 11.01 12.37 -13.60
N ARG A 69 9.79 12.36 -14.11
CA ARG A 69 9.12 13.53 -14.69
C ARG A 69 7.66 13.58 -14.29
N ILE A 70 7.14 14.80 -14.12
CA ILE A 70 5.70 15.00 -13.97
C ILE A 70 5.11 15.15 -15.37
N LEU A 71 4.10 14.33 -15.69
CA LEU A 71 3.43 14.46 -16.98
C LEU A 71 2.67 15.80 -17.03
N PRO A 72 2.78 16.58 -18.13
CA PRO A 72 1.99 17.78 -18.30
C PRO A 72 0.50 17.45 -18.31
N GLY A 73 -0.27 18.15 -17.48
CA GLY A 73 -1.72 17.98 -17.38
C GLY A 73 -2.27 18.27 -15.99
N SER A 74 -3.53 17.94 -15.78
CA SER A 74 -4.29 18.27 -14.56
C SER A 74 -4.22 17.18 -13.48
N ARG A 75 -3.67 16.01 -13.81
CA ARG A 75 -3.56 14.85 -12.91
C ARG A 75 -2.24 14.83 -12.17
N GLY A 76 -1.20 15.44 -12.73
CA GLY A 76 0.12 15.51 -12.11
C GLY A 76 0.76 14.13 -11.94
N TYR A 77 0.55 13.23 -12.92
CA TYR A 77 1.13 11.89 -12.86
C TYR A 77 2.65 11.93 -12.72
N VAL A 78 3.18 11.16 -11.78
CA VAL A 78 4.62 11.03 -11.53
C VAL A 78 5.13 9.84 -12.34
N ALA A 79 5.80 10.09 -13.47
CA ALA A 79 6.40 9.06 -14.30
C ALA A 79 7.85 8.79 -13.86
N GLN A 80 8.19 7.53 -13.63
CA GLN A 80 9.55 7.08 -13.29
C GLN A 80 10.02 6.00 -14.25
N LEU A 81 11.27 6.10 -14.73
CA LEU A 81 11.87 5.07 -15.58
C LEU A 81 12.67 4.07 -14.75
N ASN A 82 12.21 2.81 -14.73
CA ASN A 82 12.90 1.70 -14.09
C ASN A 82 12.95 0.48 -15.03
N ILE A 83 13.93 0.49 -15.94
CA ILE A 83 14.12 -0.55 -16.97
C ILE A 83 14.45 -1.90 -16.33
N GLN A 84 15.36 -1.91 -15.35
CA GLN A 84 15.80 -3.14 -14.68
C GLN A 84 14.64 -3.85 -14.00
N ARG A 85 13.69 -3.12 -13.40
CA ARG A 85 12.47 -3.72 -12.86
C ARG A 85 11.61 -4.42 -13.91
N GLY A 86 11.61 -3.93 -15.15
CA GLY A 86 10.92 -4.58 -16.25
C GLY A 86 11.53 -5.94 -16.62
N ILE A 87 12.85 -6.06 -16.51
CA ILE A 87 13.64 -7.23 -16.95
C ILE A 87 13.80 -8.25 -15.81
N GLU A 88 14.17 -7.79 -14.62
CA GLU A 88 14.62 -8.62 -13.50
C GLU A 88 13.47 -9.14 -12.62
N ARG A 89 12.27 -8.57 -12.76
CA ARG A 89 11.14 -8.97 -11.92
C ARG A 89 10.76 -10.42 -12.22
N ARG A 90 10.48 -11.17 -11.15
CA ARG A 90 9.96 -12.54 -11.27
C ARG A 90 8.70 -12.59 -12.16
N LYS A 91 8.59 -13.66 -12.96
CA LYS A 91 7.35 -14.02 -13.63
C LYS A 91 6.22 -14.21 -12.60
N PRO A 92 5.09 -13.52 -12.73
CA PRO A 92 3.95 -13.71 -11.83
C PRO A 92 3.47 -15.16 -11.80
N GLN A 93 2.88 -15.57 -10.68
CA GLN A 93 2.15 -16.84 -10.59
C GLN A 93 0.95 -16.84 -11.53
N GLU A 94 0.54 -18.04 -11.96
CA GLU A 94 -0.73 -18.21 -12.66
C GLU A 94 -1.87 -18.03 -11.66
N ILE A 95 -2.69 -17.02 -11.92
CA ILE A 95 -3.85 -16.65 -11.10
C ILE A 95 -5.10 -16.89 -11.92
N LEU A 96 -5.97 -17.76 -11.41
CA LEU A 96 -7.21 -18.20 -12.05
C LEU A 96 -8.46 -17.63 -11.38
N SER A 97 -8.34 -17.23 -10.11
CA SER A 97 -9.44 -16.71 -9.31
C SER A 97 -8.91 -15.74 -8.26
N ILE A 98 -9.76 -14.82 -7.82
CA ILE A 98 -9.44 -13.93 -6.69
C ILE A 98 -9.34 -14.73 -5.38
N GLN A 99 -10.14 -15.79 -5.24
CA GLN A 99 -10.18 -16.68 -4.08
C GLN A 99 -9.28 -17.92 -4.27
N GLN A 100 -8.27 -17.83 -5.13
CA GLN A 100 -7.34 -18.95 -5.33
C GLN A 100 -6.64 -19.32 -4.01
N GLU A 101 -6.65 -20.60 -3.67
CA GLU A 101 -6.04 -21.10 -2.45
C GLU A 101 -4.52 -20.92 -2.44
N PHE A 102 -3.97 -20.70 -1.24
CA PHE A 102 -2.54 -20.70 -1.02
C PHE A 102 -1.92 -22.04 -1.45
N SER A 103 -0.75 -21.99 -2.09
CA SER A 103 -0.02 -23.19 -2.50
C SER A 103 1.41 -23.18 -1.97
N ALA A 104 1.71 -24.10 -1.05
CA ALA A 104 3.07 -24.32 -0.54
C ALA A 104 4.05 -24.75 -1.64
N LYS A 105 3.57 -25.28 -2.78
CA LYS A 105 4.40 -25.71 -3.91
C LYS A 105 4.94 -24.52 -4.70
N GLN A 106 4.12 -23.47 -4.90
CA GLN A 106 4.53 -22.24 -5.58
C GLN A 106 5.46 -21.40 -4.68
N PHE A 107 6.06 -20.35 -5.24
CA PHE A 107 6.83 -19.40 -4.42
C PHE A 107 5.93 -18.77 -3.34
N ASN A 108 6.46 -18.62 -2.13
CA ASN A 108 5.80 -17.92 -1.04
C ASN A 108 6.86 -17.37 -0.08
N PHE A 109 6.49 -16.44 0.79
CA PHE A 109 7.44 -15.78 1.69
C PHE A 109 8.08 -16.67 2.77
N ASN A 110 7.66 -17.93 2.96
CA ASN A 110 8.42 -18.89 3.78
C ASN A 110 9.66 -19.45 3.06
N LYS A 111 9.90 -19.06 1.80
CA LYS A 111 11.02 -19.52 0.95
C LYS A 111 12.05 -18.42 0.64
N ILE A 112 11.97 -17.27 1.31
CA ILE A 112 12.93 -16.17 1.12
C ILE A 112 14.26 -16.48 1.82
N ASN A 113 15.32 -15.75 1.45
CA ASN A 113 16.50 -15.71 2.29
C ASN A 113 16.15 -14.95 3.59
N PRO A 114 16.41 -15.50 4.80
CA PRO A 114 16.16 -14.80 6.05
C PRO A 114 16.85 -13.43 6.17
N GLU A 115 17.97 -13.21 5.47
CA GLU A 115 18.64 -11.90 5.44
C GLU A 115 17.83 -10.80 4.72
N GLU A 116 16.81 -11.19 3.93
CA GLU A 116 15.86 -10.24 3.32
C GLU A 116 14.96 -9.57 4.37
N ILE A 117 14.79 -10.19 5.54
CA ILE A 117 13.95 -9.65 6.63
C ILE A 117 14.64 -8.44 7.25
N ILE A 118 13.93 -7.32 7.36
CA ILE A 118 14.39 -6.10 8.02
C ILE A 118 14.12 -6.20 9.53
N PHE A 119 12.86 -6.46 9.90
CA PHE A 119 12.40 -6.64 11.28
C PHE A 119 11.01 -7.27 11.34
N GLU A 120 10.57 -7.66 12.53
CA GLU A 120 9.19 -8.04 12.85
C GLU A 120 8.49 -6.92 13.61
N MET A 121 7.36 -6.43 13.10
CA MET A 121 6.52 -5.45 13.78
C MET A 121 5.56 -6.13 14.74
N ILE A 122 5.53 -5.63 15.96
CA ILE A 122 4.66 -6.11 17.04
C ILE A 122 4.05 -4.88 17.71
N LYS A 123 2.72 -4.80 17.70
CA LYS A 123 2.01 -3.78 18.47
C LYS A 123 1.98 -4.21 19.93
N ASP A 124 2.59 -3.42 20.80
CA ASP A 124 2.47 -3.60 22.24
C ASP A 124 1.10 -3.09 22.68
N THR A 125 0.24 -4.01 23.07
CA THR A 125 -1.05 -3.68 23.66
C THR A 125 -0.91 -3.91 25.17
N GLU A 126 -1.17 -2.89 25.98
CA GLU A 126 -1.09 -2.93 27.46
C GLU A 126 -1.90 -4.07 28.12
N ARG A 127 -2.67 -4.83 27.33
CA ARG A 127 -3.26 -6.10 27.71
C ARG A 127 -2.56 -7.24 26.98
N GLY A 128 -1.64 -7.90 27.67
CA GLY A 128 -1.09 -9.21 27.33
C GLY A 128 -2.14 -10.34 27.36
N THR A 129 -3.23 -10.17 26.62
CA THR A 129 -4.23 -11.21 26.38
C THR A 129 -4.35 -11.41 24.88
N ALA A 130 -3.34 -12.04 24.29
CA ALA A 130 -3.64 -13.02 23.27
C ALA A 130 -4.51 -14.08 23.97
N LEU A 131 -5.83 -13.87 23.95
CA LEU A 131 -6.78 -14.92 24.23
C LEU A 131 -6.51 -15.99 23.19
N HIS A 132 -5.66 -16.95 23.54
CA HIS A 132 -5.61 -18.25 22.89
C HIS A 132 -6.97 -18.90 23.15
N HIS A 133 -7.99 -18.48 22.40
CA HIS A 133 -9.20 -19.25 22.23
C HIS A 133 -8.80 -20.50 21.44
N SER A 134 -8.50 -21.55 22.19
CA SER A 134 -8.31 -22.91 21.68
C SER A 134 -9.44 -23.23 20.71
N GLY A 135 -9.13 -23.34 19.42
CA GLY A 135 -10.06 -23.71 18.36
C GLY A 135 -10.26 -22.71 17.21
N GLN A 136 -9.76 -21.46 17.29
CA GLN A 136 -9.76 -20.54 16.14
C GLN A 136 -8.47 -20.66 15.32
N LEU A 137 -8.55 -20.46 13.99
CA LEU A 137 -7.37 -20.30 13.12
C LEU A 137 -6.39 -19.33 13.77
N GLN A 138 -5.08 -19.65 13.75
CA GLN A 138 -4.03 -18.77 14.28
C GLN A 138 -4.17 -17.39 13.63
N GLN A 139 -4.63 -16.40 14.41
CA GLN A 139 -4.67 -15.02 13.95
C GLN A 139 -3.23 -14.48 13.99
N PRO A 140 -2.76 -13.80 12.93
CA PRO A 140 -1.43 -13.20 12.94
C PRO A 140 -1.28 -12.23 14.10
N CYS A 141 -0.21 -12.38 14.88
CA CYS A 141 0.14 -11.47 15.98
C CYS A 141 1.34 -10.56 15.66
N ARG A 142 2.00 -10.79 14.53
CA ARG A 142 3.15 -10.02 14.06
C ARG A 142 3.11 -9.80 12.55
N MET A 143 3.76 -8.73 12.11
CA MET A 143 3.94 -8.40 10.71
C MET A 143 5.44 -8.45 10.37
N VAL A 144 5.84 -9.38 9.52
CA VAL A 144 7.24 -9.49 9.08
C VAL A 144 7.49 -8.49 7.97
N VAL A 145 8.48 -7.62 8.15
CA VAL A 145 8.88 -6.63 7.16
C VAL A 145 10.16 -7.08 6.48
N LEU A 146 10.14 -7.24 5.17
CA LEU A 146 11.29 -7.68 4.37
C LEU A 146 11.49 -6.82 3.12
N VAL A 147 12.69 -6.77 2.57
CA VAL A 147 12.95 -6.00 1.35
C VAL A 147 12.22 -6.61 0.15
N ASN A 148 11.69 -5.78 -0.74
CA ASN A 148 11.29 -6.28 -2.04
C ASN A 148 12.52 -6.37 -2.94
N VAL A 149 13.01 -7.59 -3.19
CA VAL A 149 14.19 -7.86 -4.03
C VAL A 149 14.06 -7.39 -5.49
N SER A 150 12.90 -6.88 -5.92
CA SER A 150 12.67 -6.15 -7.18
C SER A 150 12.08 -4.76 -6.90
N PRO A 151 12.90 -3.84 -6.37
CA PRO A 151 12.43 -2.62 -5.71
C PRO A 151 11.90 -1.61 -6.74
N LEU A 152 10.74 -1.03 -6.44
CA LEU A 152 10.09 -0.04 -7.28
C LEU A 152 10.80 1.30 -7.11
N GLU A 153 11.07 1.63 -5.86
CA GLU A 153 11.60 2.89 -5.35
C GLU A 153 12.39 2.60 -4.06
N PHE A 154 13.13 3.58 -3.58
CA PHE A 154 13.81 3.56 -2.29
C PHE A 154 12.89 3.12 -1.14
N GLY A 155 13.44 2.28 -0.26
CA GLY A 155 12.70 1.71 0.88
C GLY A 155 11.59 0.73 0.49
N HIS A 156 11.50 0.28 -0.78
CA HIS A 156 10.48 -0.70 -1.18
C HIS A 156 10.64 -2.02 -0.41
N CYS A 157 9.72 -2.23 0.53
CA CYS A 157 9.61 -3.39 1.39
C CYS A 157 8.24 -4.06 1.25
N LEU A 158 8.11 -5.24 1.83
CA LEU A 158 6.88 -6.02 1.90
C LEU A 158 6.52 -6.24 3.36
N PHE A 159 5.24 -6.06 3.66
CA PHE A 159 4.64 -6.37 4.95
C PHE A 159 3.88 -7.68 4.82
N VAL A 160 4.35 -8.73 5.49
CA VAL A 160 3.77 -10.08 5.42
C VAL A 160 3.22 -10.47 6.81
N PRO A 161 1.88 -10.53 6.98
CA PRO A 161 1.27 -10.97 8.24
C PRO A 161 1.65 -12.41 8.50
N ASP A 162 2.30 -12.69 9.65
CA ASP A 162 2.88 -13.97 10.04
C ASP A 162 2.98 -15.00 8.90
N PRO A 163 4.12 -15.04 8.16
CA PRO A 163 4.27 -15.90 6.99
C PRO A 163 3.91 -17.38 7.24
N SER A 164 4.03 -17.86 8.48
CA SER A 164 3.71 -19.24 8.84
C SER A 164 2.21 -19.55 8.75
N CYS A 165 1.34 -18.55 8.87
CA CYS A 165 -0.11 -18.70 8.70
C CYS A 165 -0.53 -18.99 7.25
N CYS A 166 0.38 -18.83 6.28
CA CYS A 166 0.15 -19.18 4.87
C CYS A 166 -1.13 -18.55 4.28
N LEU A 167 -1.43 -17.31 4.67
CA LEU A 167 -2.66 -16.65 4.25
C LEU A 167 -2.66 -16.40 2.73
N PRO A 168 -3.74 -16.69 2.00
CA PRO A 168 -3.85 -16.31 0.60
C PRO A 168 -3.82 -14.78 0.44
N GLN A 169 -3.59 -14.27 -0.77
CA GLN A 169 -3.52 -12.84 -1.08
C GLN A 169 -4.92 -12.18 -1.04
N VAL A 170 -5.51 -12.19 0.14
CA VAL A 170 -6.81 -11.62 0.54
C VAL A 170 -6.57 -10.80 1.80
N LEU A 171 -7.02 -9.54 1.81
CA LEU A 171 -6.81 -8.66 2.94
C LEU A 171 -7.51 -9.21 4.20
N THR A 172 -6.83 -9.09 5.32
CA THR A 172 -7.40 -9.35 6.65
C THR A 172 -7.48 -8.03 7.40
N ARG A 173 -8.37 -7.95 8.41
CA ARG A 173 -8.43 -6.79 9.31
C ARG A 173 -7.06 -6.47 9.92
N PHE A 174 -6.31 -7.49 10.34
CA PHE A 174 -4.95 -7.32 10.88
C PHE A 174 -4.01 -6.64 9.86
N ALA A 175 -3.99 -7.12 8.61
CA ALA A 175 -3.15 -6.54 7.57
C ALA A 175 -3.54 -5.09 7.26
N ILE A 176 -4.84 -4.80 7.16
CA ILE A 176 -5.36 -3.45 6.93
C ILE A 176 -4.93 -2.52 8.06
N GLN A 177 -5.15 -2.95 9.31
CA GLN A 177 -4.80 -2.17 10.49
C GLN A 177 -3.31 -1.86 10.54
N VAL A 178 -2.43 -2.87 10.48
CA VAL A 178 -0.99 -2.66 10.55
C VAL A 178 -0.48 -1.83 9.36
N GLY A 179 -1.11 -1.96 8.18
CA GLY A 179 -0.82 -1.11 7.03
C GLY A 179 -1.09 0.38 7.31
N ILE A 180 -2.24 0.71 7.92
CA ILE A 180 -2.58 2.09 8.30
C ILE A 180 -1.63 2.58 9.40
N GLU A 181 -1.38 1.75 10.42
CA GLU A 181 -0.46 2.05 11.51
C GLU A 181 0.96 2.32 11.00
N SER A 182 1.44 1.58 10.00
CA SER A 182 2.74 1.82 9.36
C SER A 182 2.82 3.21 8.72
N VAL A 183 1.74 3.69 8.09
CA VAL A 183 1.67 5.06 7.57
C VAL A 183 1.64 6.10 8.72
N LEU A 184 0.99 5.78 9.84
CA LEU A 184 0.95 6.64 11.02
C LEU A 184 2.27 6.69 11.79
N LEU A 185 3.07 5.62 11.76
CA LEU A 185 4.42 5.55 12.36
C LEU A 185 5.46 6.35 11.57
N SER A 186 5.25 6.54 10.27
CA SER A 186 6.09 7.38 9.42
C SER A 186 5.87 8.86 9.70
N SER A 187 6.98 9.58 9.82
CA SER A 187 7.04 11.05 9.80
C SER A 187 7.15 11.62 8.38
N ASP A 188 7.48 10.78 7.40
CA ASP A 188 7.60 11.15 6.00
C ASP A 188 6.22 11.09 5.30
N PRO A 189 5.72 12.20 4.73
CA PRO A 189 4.44 12.22 4.01
C PRO A 189 4.45 11.39 2.71
N GLY A 190 5.63 11.07 2.18
CA GLY A 190 5.84 10.25 0.99
C GLY A 190 5.85 8.74 1.25
N PHE A 191 5.86 8.29 2.51
CA PHE A 191 5.73 6.87 2.84
C PHE A 191 4.31 6.38 2.56
N ARG A 192 4.22 5.29 1.78
CA ARG A 192 2.97 4.73 1.31
C ARG A 192 2.94 3.23 1.51
N VAL A 193 1.74 2.72 1.74
CA VAL A 193 1.46 1.30 1.79
C VAL A 193 0.42 0.95 0.74
N GLY A 194 0.47 -0.23 0.14
CA GLY A 194 -0.58 -0.65 -0.78
C GLY A 194 -0.69 -2.14 -0.98
N PHE A 195 -1.79 -2.55 -1.60
CA PHE A 195 -2.15 -3.94 -1.83
C PHE A 195 -2.69 -4.12 -3.25
N ASN A 196 -2.37 -5.28 -3.81
CA ASN A 196 -2.96 -5.78 -5.04
C ASN A 196 -3.65 -7.11 -4.70
N SER A 197 -4.95 -7.25 -5.00
CA SER A 197 -5.60 -8.55 -4.94
C SER A 197 -5.10 -9.46 -6.05
N LEU A 198 -5.36 -10.76 -5.92
CA LEU A 198 -5.38 -11.65 -7.08
C LEU A 198 -6.35 -11.09 -8.13
N GLY A 199 -6.03 -11.22 -9.42
CA GLY A 199 -6.77 -10.55 -10.51
C GLY A 199 -6.52 -9.04 -10.64
N ALA A 200 -5.86 -8.40 -9.68
CA ALA A 200 -5.51 -6.96 -9.68
C ALA A 200 -4.00 -6.72 -9.73
N PHE A 201 -3.28 -7.54 -10.50
CA PHE A 201 -1.82 -7.50 -10.69
C PHE A 201 -0.95 -7.96 -9.51
N ALA A 202 -1.51 -8.61 -8.48
CA ALA A 202 -0.69 -9.39 -7.55
C ALA A 202 0.19 -10.41 -8.29
N SER A 203 1.39 -10.66 -7.76
CA SER A 203 2.36 -11.56 -8.39
C SER A 203 2.60 -12.86 -7.61
N VAL A 204 2.21 -12.88 -6.34
CA VAL A 204 2.41 -13.98 -5.39
C VAL A 204 1.10 -14.17 -4.63
N ASN A 205 0.61 -15.40 -4.53
CA ASN A 205 -0.50 -15.77 -3.67
C ASN A 205 -0.01 -16.13 -2.26
N HIS A 206 0.38 -15.11 -1.50
CA HIS A 206 0.67 -15.17 -0.07
C HIS A 206 0.52 -13.73 0.44
N LEU A 207 -0.39 -13.49 1.39
CA LEU A 207 -0.77 -12.15 1.84
C LEU A 207 0.43 -11.24 2.10
N HIS A 208 0.52 -10.16 1.32
CA HIS A 208 1.51 -9.11 1.51
C HIS A 208 0.97 -7.75 1.08
N LEU A 209 1.46 -6.71 1.77
CA LEU A 209 1.36 -5.31 1.36
C LEU A 209 2.73 -4.84 0.88
N HIS A 210 2.73 -3.80 0.07
CA HIS A 210 3.92 -3.08 -0.37
C HIS A 210 4.09 -1.83 0.48
N GLY A 211 5.30 -1.52 0.94
CA GLY A 211 5.69 -0.24 1.54
C GLY A 211 6.77 0.42 0.74
N TYR A 212 6.73 1.73 0.51
CA TYR A 212 7.81 2.47 -0.16
C TYR A 212 7.73 3.98 0.12
N TYR A 213 8.84 4.69 -0.08
CA TYR A 213 8.89 6.15 -0.02
C TYR A 213 8.81 6.71 -1.43
N LEU A 214 8.10 7.81 -1.65
CA LEU A 214 8.21 8.55 -2.91
C LEU A 214 8.08 10.05 -2.60
N ASP A 215 9.14 10.79 -2.87
CA ASP A 215 9.24 12.23 -2.57
C ASP A 215 8.57 13.11 -3.64
N HIS A 216 7.32 12.77 -3.95
CA HIS A 216 6.47 13.52 -4.86
C HIS A 216 5.03 13.49 -4.37
N GLU A 217 4.34 14.61 -4.47
CA GLU A 217 2.92 14.68 -4.18
C GLU A 217 2.09 13.92 -5.20
N LEU A 218 1.21 13.04 -4.71
CA LEU A 218 0.18 12.42 -5.52
C LEU A 218 -1.16 13.11 -5.28
N LYS A 219 -1.92 13.30 -6.35
CA LYS A 219 -3.23 13.98 -6.31
C LYS A 219 -4.20 13.36 -5.30
N ILE A 220 -4.11 12.04 -5.07
CA ILE A 220 -4.95 11.29 -4.12
C ILE A 220 -4.86 11.82 -2.68
N GLU A 221 -3.73 12.44 -2.32
CA GLU A 221 -3.48 12.95 -0.97
C GLU A 221 -4.36 14.15 -0.60
N SER A 222 -4.86 14.88 -1.59
CA SER A 222 -5.60 16.13 -1.38
C SER A 222 -6.84 16.31 -2.25
N MET A 223 -7.13 15.39 -3.19
CA MET A 223 -8.29 15.52 -4.06
C MET A 223 -9.62 15.57 -3.29
N PRO A 224 -10.62 16.34 -3.77
CA PRO A 224 -11.96 16.37 -3.17
C PRO A 224 -12.66 15.01 -3.25
N VAL A 225 -13.54 14.77 -2.28
CA VAL A 225 -14.30 13.53 -2.16
C VAL A 225 -15.74 13.80 -1.79
N LYS A 226 -16.65 12.92 -2.24
CA LYS A 226 -18.06 12.96 -1.86
C LYS A 226 -18.30 12.05 -0.65
N PRO A 227 -18.94 12.54 0.42
CA PRO A 227 -19.32 11.70 1.55
C PRO A 227 -20.32 10.62 1.13
N LEU A 228 -20.08 9.38 1.61
CA LEU A 228 -21.02 8.26 1.47
C LEU A 228 -21.54 7.84 2.85
N LEU A 229 -20.63 7.49 3.77
CA LEU A 229 -20.92 7.11 5.15
C LEU A 229 -19.80 7.61 6.08
N PRO A 230 -19.72 8.94 6.36
CA PRO A 230 -18.62 9.57 7.09
C PRO A 230 -18.35 9.00 8.48
N GLU A 231 -19.38 8.49 9.17
CA GLU A 231 -19.27 7.83 10.47
C GLU A 231 -18.50 6.50 10.40
N ARG A 232 -18.38 5.89 9.21
CA ARG A 232 -17.50 4.75 8.91
C ARG A 232 -16.23 5.18 8.18
N GLY A 233 -16.01 6.49 8.05
CA GLY A 233 -14.90 7.07 7.32
C GLY A 233 -14.98 6.81 5.81
N PHE A 234 -16.15 6.57 5.22
CA PHE A 234 -16.32 6.08 3.84
C PHE A 234 -16.81 7.19 2.88
N TYR A 235 -16.11 7.33 1.76
CA TYR A 235 -16.27 8.40 0.78
C TYR A 235 -16.06 7.87 -0.66
N ARG A 236 -16.44 8.69 -1.66
CA ARG A 236 -16.17 8.47 -3.09
C ARG A 236 -15.13 9.46 -3.60
N LEU A 237 -14.15 8.99 -4.35
CA LEU A 237 -13.24 9.84 -5.13
C LEU A 237 -14.01 10.50 -6.29
N LEU A 238 -13.90 11.83 -6.40
CA LEU A 238 -14.61 12.62 -7.42
C LEU A 238 -13.87 12.72 -8.75
N ASP A 239 -12.69 12.14 -8.84
CA ASP A 239 -11.78 12.36 -9.94
C ASP A 239 -11.23 11.05 -10.49
N PHE A 240 -10.78 11.03 -11.75
CA PHE A 240 -10.25 9.83 -12.38
C PHE A 240 -8.91 9.35 -11.76
N PRO A 241 -8.74 8.03 -11.53
CA PRO A 241 -9.77 6.98 -11.66
C PRO A 241 -10.78 7.03 -10.51
N ALA A 242 -12.07 6.89 -10.87
CA ALA A 242 -13.13 6.78 -9.87
C ALA A 242 -12.84 5.61 -8.92
N GLY A 243 -13.09 5.81 -7.64
CA GLY A 243 -12.77 4.84 -6.60
C GLY A 243 -13.42 5.20 -5.28
N LEU A 244 -13.26 4.30 -4.33
CA LEU A 244 -13.70 4.48 -2.96
C LEU A 244 -12.54 5.05 -2.15
N LEU A 245 -12.85 5.88 -1.16
CA LEU A 245 -11.86 6.40 -0.23
C LEU A 245 -12.33 6.18 1.20
N PHE A 246 -11.42 5.71 2.03
CA PHE A 246 -11.55 5.79 3.47
C PHE A 246 -10.59 6.83 4.04
N TYR A 247 -10.98 7.43 5.16
CA TYR A 247 -10.11 8.32 5.92
C TYR A 247 -10.16 7.98 7.40
N THR A 248 -9.00 8.01 8.04
CA THR A 248 -8.90 7.89 9.49
C THR A 248 -7.72 8.67 10.05
N GLU A 249 -7.90 9.20 11.25
CA GLU A 249 -6.79 9.56 12.15
C GLU A 249 -6.59 8.42 13.15
N SER A 250 -5.67 8.56 14.10
CA SER A 250 -5.29 7.49 15.03
C SER A 250 -6.45 6.98 15.89
N GLU A 251 -7.38 7.85 16.30
CA GLU A 251 -8.47 7.52 17.23
C GLU A 251 -9.51 6.57 16.61
N GLU A 252 -9.85 6.75 15.34
CA GLU A 252 -10.92 6.02 14.65
C GLU A 252 -10.41 4.84 13.80
N LEU A 253 -9.10 4.57 13.83
CA LEU A 253 -8.41 3.62 12.96
C LEU A 253 -9.08 2.25 12.98
N GLU A 254 -9.38 1.74 14.16
CA GLU A 254 -9.99 0.42 14.35
C GLU A 254 -11.36 0.30 13.68
N LYS A 255 -12.16 1.37 13.74
CA LYS A 255 -13.48 1.43 13.13
C LYS A 255 -13.38 1.46 11.61
N VAL A 256 -12.46 2.26 11.09
CA VAL A 256 -12.24 2.38 9.64
C VAL A 256 -11.61 1.12 9.06
N ALA A 257 -10.66 0.49 9.77
CA ALA A 257 -10.08 -0.80 9.37
C ALA A 257 -11.14 -1.91 9.27
N ARG A 258 -12.12 -1.94 10.19
CA ARG A 258 -13.29 -2.84 10.08
C ARG A 258 -14.12 -2.57 8.84
N ALA A 259 -14.46 -1.31 8.57
CA ALA A 259 -15.26 -0.93 7.39
C ALA A 259 -14.54 -1.27 6.07
N ILE A 260 -13.21 -1.06 6.01
CA ILE A 260 -12.41 -1.47 4.86
C ILE A 260 -12.46 -2.99 4.69
N CYS A 261 -12.32 -3.76 5.79
CA CYS A 261 -12.40 -5.23 5.75
C CYS A 261 -13.76 -5.70 5.22
N GLU A 262 -14.87 -5.16 5.76
CA GLU A 262 -16.24 -5.44 5.31
C GLU A 262 -16.40 -5.17 3.80
N VAL A 263 -15.86 -4.04 3.30
CA VAL A 263 -15.87 -3.75 1.86
C VAL A 263 -14.99 -4.72 1.06
N THR A 264 -13.77 -5.01 1.49
CA THR A 264 -12.89 -5.90 0.74
C THR A 264 -13.40 -7.35 0.72
N ASP A 265 -14.01 -7.80 1.82
CA ASP A 265 -14.65 -9.12 1.91
C ASP A 265 -15.83 -9.20 0.93
N PHE A 266 -16.70 -8.17 0.88
CA PHE A 266 -17.76 -8.07 -0.11
C PHE A 266 -17.23 -8.17 -1.55
N LEU A 267 -16.11 -7.50 -1.85
CA LEU A 267 -15.48 -7.56 -3.18
C LEU A 267 -14.94 -8.96 -3.49
N VAL A 268 -14.30 -9.63 -2.52
CA VAL A 268 -13.78 -10.98 -2.67
C VAL A 268 -14.90 -11.99 -2.92
N ASP A 269 -15.99 -11.90 -2.13
CA ASP A 269 -17.19 -12.73 -2.26
C ASP A 269 -17.87 -12.52 -3.62
N GLY A 270 -17.87 -11.28 -4.12
CA GLY A 270 -18.35 -10.93 -5.46
C GLY A 270 -17.38 -11.28 -6.59
N ASN A 271 -16.21 -11.87 -6.30
CA ASN A 271 -15.13 -12.12 -7.26
C ASN A 271 -14.73 -10.85 -8.05
N ILE A 272 -14.64 -9.72 -7.34
CA ILE A 272 -14.23 -8.41 -7.86
C ILE A 272 -12.78 -8.13 -7.46
N ALA A 273 -11.91 -8.03 -8.48
CA ALA A 273 -10.51 -7.68 -8.27
C ALA A 273 -10.42 -6.23 -7.74
N HIS A 274 -9.44 -5.96 -6.90
CA HIS A 274 -9.28 -4.63 -6.32
C HIS A 274 -7.83 -4.31 -5.95
N ASN A 275 -7.52 -3.02 -5.99
CA ASN A 275 -6.28 -2.45 -5.45
C ASN A 275 -6.60 -1.57 -4.25
N LEU A 276 -5.67 -1.47 -3.30
CA LEU A 276 -5.75 -0.57 -2.17
C LEU A 276 -4.45 0.23 -2.04
N PHE A 277 -4.58 1.51 -1.68
CA PHE A 277 -3.44 2.40 -1.50
C PHE A 277 -3.65 3.30 -0.29
N MET A 278 -2.67 3.33 0.61
CA MET A 278 -2.66 4.09 1.85
C MET A 278 -1.56 5.15 1.77
N THR A 279 -1.93 6.38 2.07
CA THR A 279 -1.00 7.52 2.10
C THR A 279 -1.44 8.50 3.15
N ARG A 280 -0.50 9.28 3.68
CA ARG A 280 -0.86 10.50 4.40
C ARG A 280 -1.67 11.41 3.48
N GLY A 281 -2.67 12.11 4.03
CA GLY A 281 -3.54 12.97 3.24
C GLY A 281 -4.27 14.00 4.10
N CYS A 282 -4.84 15.02 3.46
CA CYS A 282 -5.68 15.98 4.17
C CYS A 282 -7.05 15.36 4.51
N PRO A 283 -7.74 15.88 5.55
CA PRO A 283 -9.11 15.44 5.85
C PRO A 283 -10.04 15.52 4.62
N PRO A 284 -11.02 14.60 4.50
CA PRO A 284 -12.02 14.61 3.44
C PRO A 284 -12.78 15.94 3.35
N CYS A 285 -12.99 16.42 2.13
CA CYS A 285 -13.81 17.59 1.83
C CYS A 285 -14.41 17.47 0.43
N ASP A 286 -15.61 18.01 0.26
CA ASP A 286 -16.34 18.02 -1.01
C ASP A 286 -16.00 19.24 -1.91
N HIS A 287 -15.24 20.21 -1.39
CA HIS A 287 -14.78 21.40 -2.11
C HIS A 287 -13.27 21.61 -1.94
N ARG A 288 -12.69 22.52 -2.73
CA ARG A 288 -11.26 22.90 -2.61
C ARG A 288 -11.04 23.59 -1.26
N GLN A 289 -10.15 23.02 -0.44
CA GLN A 289 -9.75 23.58 0.84
C GLN A 289 -8.77 24.76 0.68
N ASN A 290 -8.68 25.61 1.70
CA ASN A 290 -7.62 26.61 1.81
C ASN A 290 -6.23 25.94 1.90
N GLU A 291 -5.19 26.59 1.37
CA GLU A 291 -3.82 26.05 1.28
C GLU A 291 -3.26 25.48 2.60
N LYS A 292 -3.54 26.14 3.73
CA LYS A 292 -3.12 25.66 5.06
C LYS A 292 -3.70 24.29 5.43
N ASN A 293 -4.92 23.99 5.02
CA ASN A 293 -5.56 22.69 5.27
C ASN A 293 -5.05 21.63 4.28
N ILE A 294 -4.75 22.04 3.04
CA ILE A 294 -4.13 21.18 2.02
C ILE A 294 -2.72 20.74 2.42
N CYS A 295 -1.97 21.50 3.21
CA CYS A 295 -0.62 21.08 3.64
C CYS A 295 -0.63 20.11 4.83
N SER A 296 -1.74 20.03 5.57
CA SER A 296 -1.88 19.15 6.72
C SER A 296 -2.06 17.69 6.30
N ARG A 297 -1.29 16.80 6.92
CA ARG A 297 -1.24 15.36 6.59
C ARG A 297 -1.51 14.52 7.86
N LYS A 298 -2.50 14.95 8.66
CA LYS A 298 -2.82 14.36 9.98
C LYS A 298 -3.27 12.91 9.91
N GLY A 299 -4.16 12.61 8.97
CA GLY A 299 -4.72 11.27 8.80
C GLY A 299 -4.15 10.49 7.63
N VAL A 300 -4.71 9.30 7.46
CA VAL A 300 -4.42 8.37 6.36
C VAL A 300 -5.61 8.35 5.43
N ARG A 301 -5.36 8.57 4.14
CA ARG A 301 -6.28 8.33 3.04
C ARG A 301 -6.04 6.92 2.50
N ILE A 302 -7.08 6.10 2.47
CA ILE A 302 -7.04 4.72 1.97
C ILE A 302 -7.96 4.61 0.76
N ALA A 303 -7.37 4.65 -0.43
CA ALA A 303 -8.12 4.48 -1.67
C ALA A 303 -8.30 2.99 -1.98
N VAL A 304 -9.51 2.62 -2.41
CA VAL A 304 -9.84 1.26 -2.87
C VAL A 304 -10.45 1.37 -4.26
N TRP A 305 -9.88 0.64 -5.22
CA TRP A 305 -10.35 0.60 -6.60
C TRP A 305 -10.80 -0.81 -6.97
N PRO A 306 -12.12 -1.09 -6.87
CA PRO A 306 -12.73 -2.22 -7.56
C PRO A 306 -12.50 -2.08 -9.07
N ARG A 307 -12.19 -3.18 -9.74
CA ARG A 307 -11.69 -3.13 -11.12
C ARG A 307 -12.01 -4.40 -11.90
N ILE A 308 -11.85 -4.33 -13.21
CA ILE A 308 -11.95 -5.48 -14.10
C ILE A 308 -10.79 -6.43 -13.76
N SER A 309 -11.13 -7.70 -13.53
CA SER A 309 -10.17 -8.75 -13.21
C SER A 309 -9.28 -9.07 -14.41
N CYS A 310 -7.98 -9.23 -14.16
CA CYS A 310 -7.00 -9.63 -15.15
C CYS A 310 -6.40 -10.99 -14.77
N PHE A 311 -6.81 -12.03 -15.49
CA PHE A 311 -6.28 -13.38 -15.36
C PHE A 311 -5.45 -13.74 -16.60
N GLY A 312 -4.43 -14.59 -16.44
CA GLY A 312 -3.60 -15.05 -17.56
C GLY A 312 -2.46 -14.11 -17.99
N ALA A 313 -2.05 -14.21 -19.26
CA ALA A 313 -0.92 -13.47 -19.82
C ALA A 313 -1.23 -11.96 -19.88
N LYS A 314 -0.37 -11.16 -19.24
CA LYS A 314 -0.54 -9.70 -19.17
C LYS A 314 -0.34 -9.09 -20.55
N GLU A 315 -1.26 -8.22 -20.98
CA GLU A 315 -1.06 -7.41 -22.18
C GLU A 315 0.21 -6.57 -22.07
N GLU A 316 0.89 -6.37 -23.20
CA GLU A 316 2.07 -5.49 -23.30
C GLU A 316 1.62 -4.02 -23.25
N SER A 317 1.42 -3.51 -22.03
CA SER A 317 1.29 -2.08 -21.77
C SER A 317 2.59 -1.47 -21.26
N SER A 318 2.74 -0.16 -21.47
CA SER A 318 3.91 0.63 -21.05
C SER A 318 4.25 0.52 -19.56
N PHE A 319 3.21 0.33 -18.74
CA PHE A 319 3.27 0.02 -17.32
C PHE A 319 2.14 -0.94 -16.94
N ASN A 320 2.26 -1.63 -15.81
CA ASN A 320 1.19 -2.51 -15.31
C ASN A 320 0.24 -1.66 -14.47
N VAL A 321 -1.06 -1.60 -14.76
CA VAL A 321 -1.99 -0.83 -13.92
C VAL A 321 -2.24 -1.58 -12.62
N ALA A 322 -1.42 -1.36 -11.59
CA ALA A 322 -1.57 -1.91 -10.24
C ALA A 322 -1.89 -0.76 -9.27
N LEU A 323 -1.59 -0.91 -7.98
CA LEU A 323 -1.87 0.12 -6.96
C LEU A 323 -1.17 1.47 -7.24
N CYS A 324 0.07 1.48 -7.74
CA CYS A 324 0.86 2.71 -7.89
C CYS A 324 0.26 3.58 -8.98
N GLU A 325 -0.07 2.96 -10.11
CA GLU A 325 -0.52 3.62 -11.31
C GLU A 325 -1.91 4.23 -11.12
N LEU A 326 -2.78 3.53 -10.38
CA LEU A 326 -4.08 4.05 -9.96
C LEU A 326 -3.95 5.25 -9.00
N ALA A 327 -2.92 5.25 -8.14
CA ALA A 327 -2.63 6.36 -7.22
C ALA A 327 -1.93 7.56 -7.89
N GLY A 328 -1.43 7.40 -9.12
CA GLY A 328 -0.77 8.45 -9.89
C GLY A 328 0.76 8.31 -10.04
N HIS A 329 1.34 7.21 -9.57
CA HIS A 329 2.75 6.88 -9.72
C HIS A 329 2.96 5.84 -10.84
N LEU A 330 3.68 6.20 -11.90
CA LEU A 330 3.80 5.44 -13.14
C LEU A 330 5.24 4.92 -13.36
N PRO A 331 5.56 3.69 -12.92
CA PRO A 331 6.84 3.04 -13.22
C PRO A 331 6.87 2.46 -14.65
N PHE A 332 7.48 3.22 -15.56
CA PHE A 332 7.76 2.80 -16.92
C PHE A 332 8.95 1.84 -16.98
N LYS A 333 8.85 0.85 -17.87
CA LYS A 333 9.87 -0.21 -18.04
C LYS A 333 10.75 0.00 -19.28
N ASN A 334 10.42 0.97 -20.12
CA ASN A 334 11.17 1.28 -21.32
C ASN A 334 11.23 2.79 -21.55
N LYS A 335 12.32 3.24 -22.18
CA LYS A 335 12.63 4.66 -22.35
C LYS A 335 11.67 5.35 -23.31
N LYS A 336 11.28 4.68 -24.40
CA LYS A 336 10.39 5.25 -25.43
C LYS A 336 9.04 5.66 -24.82
N ASP A 337 8.39 4.76 -24.11
CA ASP A 337 7.10 5.04 -23.48
C ASP A 337 7.25 6.06 -22.36
N TYR A 338 8.31 5.95 -21.56
CA TYR A 338 8.61 6.95 -20.54
C TYR A 338 8.72 8.35 -21.12
N GLU A 339 9.32 8.54 -22.30
CA GLU A 339 9.51 9.85 -22.92
C GLU A 339 8.26 10.37 -23.66
N LEU A 340 7.53 9.48 -24.34
CA LEU A 340 6.48 9.87 -25.28
C LEU A 340 5.07 9.85 -24.69
N THR A 341 4.83 9.10 -23.60
CA THR A 341 3.49 8.95 -23.03
C THR A 341 2.95 10.30 -22.52
N THR A 342 1.71 10.62 -22.86
CA THR A 342 0.97 11.80 -22.40
C THR A 342 0.00 11.46 -21.27
N GLU A 343 -0.52 12.47 -20.56
CA GLU A 343 -1.56 12.26 -19.53
C GLU A 343 -2.81 11.58 -20.12
N LYS A 344 -3.17 11.88 -21.37
CA LYS A 344 -4.28 11.22 -22.07
C LYS A 344 -4.01 9.73 -22.28
N ASP A 345 -2.83 9.37 -22.75
CA ASP A 345 -2.47 7.97 -22.97
C ASP A 345 -2.50 7.17 -21.66
N VAL A 346 -2.08 7.77 -20.54
CA VAL A 346 -2.18 7.16 -19.21
C VAL A 346 -3.63 6.90 -18.82
N ILE A 347 -4.50 7.88 -19.03
CA ILE A 347 -5.95 7.75 -18.75
C ILE A 347 -6.53 6.63 -19.60
N ASP A 348 -6.24 6.59 -20.90
CA ASP A 348 -6.71 5.56 -21.82
C ASP A 348 -6.22 4.16 -21.40
N ILE A 349 -4.98 4.05 -20.92
CA ILE A 349 -4.44 2.79 -20.38
C ILE A 349 -5.18 2.37 -19.11
N ILE A 350 -5.36 3.27 -18.13
CA ILE A 350 -6.01 2.98 -16.85
C ILE A 350 -7.49 2.65 -17.06
N GLN A 351 -8.17 3.32 -18.00
CA GLN A 351 -9.59 3.15 -18.29
C GLN A 351 -9.94 1.71 -18.68
N ARG A 352 -9.01 0.97 -19.30
CA ARG A 352 -9.19 -0.45 -19.67
C ARG A 352 -9.32 -1.38 -18.46
N TYR A 353 -8.92 -0.92 -17.28
CA TYR A 353 -8.86 -1.75 -16.09
C TYR A 353 -9.87 -1.36 -15.03
N VAL A 354 -10.34 -0.12 -14.98
CA VAL A 354 -11.36 0.30 -14.02
C VAL A 354 -12.76 -0.19 -14.44
N LEU A 355 -13.67 -0.31 -13.48
CA LEU A 355 -15.06 -0.68 -13.80
C LEU A 355 -15.74 0.42 -14.64
N PRO A 356 -16.68 0.06 -15.54
CA PRO A 356 -17.56 1.04 -16.18
C PRO A 356 -18.35 1.86 -15.15
N ASP A 357 -18.63 3.13 -15.46
CA ASP A 357 -19.23 4.08 -14.52
C ASP A 357 -20.55 3.60 -13.90
N GLU A 358 -21.43 2.99 -14.71
CA GLU A 358 -22.72 2.45 -14.24
C GLU A 358 -22.53 1.28 -13.27
N GLU A 359 -21.58 0.39 -13.56
CA GLU A 359 -21.26 -0.74 -12.70
C GLU A 359 -20.64 -0.28 -11.38
N PHE A 360 -19.70 0.67 -11.45
CA PHE A 360 -19.09 1.26 -10.27
C PHE A 360 -20.14 1.98 -9.40
N HIS A 361 -21.07 2.73 -10.00
CA HIS A 361 -22.11 3.41 -9.26
C HIS A 361 -23.07 2.43 -8.57
N ARG A 362 -23.46 1.34 -9.23
CA ARG A 362 -24.26 0.28 -8.62
C ARG A 362 -23.53 -0.39 -7.46
N LEU A 363 -22.23 -0.69 -7.63
CA LEU A 363 -21.39 -1.29 -6.58
C LEU A 363 -21.26 -0.35 -5.37
N GLU A 364 -21.04 0.95 -5.59
CA GLU A 364 -21.00 1.96 -4.53
C GLU A 364 -22.30 1.96 -3.70
N GLN A 365 -23.46 1.91 -4.35
CA GLN A 365 -24.76 1.85 -3.66
C GLN A 365 -24.95 0.55 -2.87
N GLN A 366 -24.45 -0.58 -3.39
CA GLN A 366 -24.49 -1.86 -2.69
C GLN A 366 -23.61 -1.84 -1.44
N LEU A 367 -22.36 -1.37 -1.58
CA LEU A 367 -21.41 -1.26 -0.46
C LEU A 367 -21.89 -0.28 0.61
N THR A 368 -22.49 0.84 0.21
CA THR A 368 -23.07 1.80 1.15
C THR A 368 -24.18 1.15 2.00
N ARG A 369 -25.10 0.41 1.36
CA ARG A 369 -26.15 -0.34 2.08
C ARG A 369 -25.56 -1.44 2.97
N HIS A 370 -24.58 -2.19 2.46
CA HIS A 370 -23.90 -3.24 3.21
C HIS A 370 -23.28 -2.70 4.51
N LEU A 371 -22.57 -1.56 4.45
CA LEU A 371 -21.97 -0.92 5.63
C LEU A 371 -23.00 -0.32 6.61
N MET A 372 -24.21 0.01 6.12
CA MET A 372 -25.33 0.41 6.96
C MET A 372 -26.03 -0.78 7.64
N GLY A 373 -25.71 -2.02 7.23
CA GLY A 373 -26.41 -3.24 7.67
C GLY A 373 -27.80 -3.41 7.04
N LEU A 374 -28.00 -2.87 5.83
CA LEU A 374 -29.27 -2.87 5.08
C LEU A 374 -29.30 -3.84 3.89
#